data_AF-A0A961IBW4-F1
#
_entry.id   AF-A0A961IBW4-F1
#
_cell.length_a   1.000
_cell.length_b   1.000
_cell.length_c   1.000
_cell.angle_alpha   90.00
_cell.angle_beta   90.00
_cell.angle_gamma   90.00
#
_symmetry.space_group_name_H-M   'P 1'
#
loop_
_entity.id
_entity.type
_entity.pdbx_description
1 polymer ?
#
loop_
_entity_poly.entity_id
_entity_poly.type
_entity_poly.pdbx_seq_one_letter_code
_entity_poly.pdbx_strand_id
1 'polypeptide(L)'
;MKKTSRKKKTAAAQGSKQESGSRAKSKQSVAKKAGAQSAKKGGPATGRAHLPLPAHANWLDEVYARRRPCTDFTVAEAGQQVAVTGWAFRYRDQGGCVFVDLRDRSGLIQAVFDLSVLGDRFGEAERIRHEFVIAVEGKLRSRTPENINPKLKTGDIEILVQRFEILSKAETPPITLEEHVEVHEDTRLKYRYLDMRRMHMFYALQSRSRLNQALRSGLEAQGFIEVETPVLNKSTPEGARDFLVPARQSPGAFYALPQSPQLFKQLLMMGGVERYFQIVKCFRDEDFRADRQPEFTQLDLEMSFVNEEIVMHTMERLWAGALESTFNIQVSLPVSRLSYRDAMELYGKDAPDLRYDMKLVDVADIAAESDFKVFKEIAKGSGRVKVLPVPGGAKLSRKDIDDLTAWVGEHYGAKGLGWMKHEEGGLKSVITKFFNEGQLNELARRCGTQNGDILFFGAGEEHVVHASLGALRVKLANDLKMIPDNVWKFVWIVDFPLFERDPKTGQLYSMHHPFTAPHPEDAHILEDATRFQKEGHTIR
;
A
#
# COMPACT_ATOMS: atom_id res chain seq x y z
N MET A 1 37.67 -38.85 0.99
CA MET A 1 39.03 -39.05 0.44
C MET A 1 40.01 -38.12 1.17
N LYS A 2 41.11 -38.70 1.71
CA LYS A 2 42.41 -38.15 2.19
C LYS A 2 42.48 -36.66 2.60
N LYS A 3 42.61 -36.37 3.91
CA LYS A 3 43.85 -36.03 4.67
C LYS A 3 44.63 -34.80 4.15
N THR A 4 44.73 -33.73 4.95
CA THR A 4 45.99 -33.33 5.65
C THR A 4 45.82 -32.09 6.55
N SER A 5 46.50 -32.16 7.69
CA SER A 5 46.68 -31.16 8.74
C SER A 5 47.84 -30.19 8.46
N ARG A 6 47.82 -28.97 9.02
CA ARG A 6 49.00 -28.41 9.73
C ARG A 6 48.67 -27.21 10.62
N LYS A 7 49.45 -27.15 11.71
CA LYS A 7 49.40 -26.29 12.90
C LYS A 7 50.30 -25.06 12.77
N LYS A 8 49.96 -24.04 13.60
CA LYS A 8 50.82 -23.07 14.34
C LYS A 8 51.61 -22.00 13.55
N LYS A 9 51.39 -20.73 13.92
CA LYS A 9 52.33 -19.95 14.74
C LYS A 9 51.73 -18.63 15.26
N THR A 10 51.91 -18.42 16.56
CA THR A 10 51.79 -17.20 17.36
C THR A 10 52.91 -16.22 17.07
N ALA A 11 52.63 -14.91 17.09
CA ALA A 11 53.59 -13.89 17.53
C ALA A 11 52.85 -12.62 18.00
N ALA A 12 53.17 -12.21 19.23
CA ALA A 12 52.76 -10.98 19.88
C ALA A 12 53.81 -9.88 19.64
N ALA A 13 53.41 -8.62 19.64
CA ALA A 13 54.29 -7.50 19.93
C ALA A 13 53.49 -6.33 20.55
N GLN A 14 53.85 -6.01 21.79
CA GLN A 14 53.48 -4.82 22.54
C GLN A 14 54.40 -3.63 22.18
N GLY A 15 53.91 -2.41 22.38
CA GLY A 15 54.68 -1.16 22.44
C GLY A 15 53.70 0.02 22.37
N SER A 16 53.23 0.64 23.46
CA SER A 16 53.87 1.50 24.47
C SER A 16 53.75 3.01 24.15
N LYS A 17 53.07 3.74 25.07
CA LYS A 17 53.40 5.07 25.65
C LYS A 17 53.52 6.27 24.68
N GLN A 18 52.73 7.34 24.77
CA GLN A 18 52.56 8.41 25.79
C GLN A 18 52.90 9.75 25.10
N GLU A 19 52.33 10.84 25.65
CA GLU A 19 52.59 12.29 25.46
C GLU A 19 51.41 13.02 24.80
N SER A 20 50.59 13.84 25.47
CA SER A 20 50.74 14.94 26.46
C SER A 20 50.81 16.34 25.84
N GLY A 21 49.90 17.21 26.31
CA GLY A 21 49.99 18.68 26.26
C GLY A 21 49.44 19.33 24.98
N SER A 22 48.84 20.51 24.97
CA SER A 22 48.40 21.48 25.98
C SER A 22 47.47 22.47 25.24
N ARG A 23 46.30 22.82 25.78
CA ARG A 23 45.98 24.10 26.44
C ARG A 23 46.31 25.37 25.62
N ALA A 24 45.27 26.06 25.14
CA ALA A 24 45.26 27.53 25.04
C ALA A 24 43.83 28.07 25.14
N LYS A 25 43.54 28.73 26.28
CA LYS A 25 42.47 29.72 26.44
C LYS A 25 43.03 31.09 26.06
N SER A 26 42.21 32.00 25.53
CA SER A 26 42.01 33.38 26.03
C SER A 26 41.19 34.19 25.00
N LYS A 27 40.03 34.72 25.42
CA LYS A 27 39.74 36.12 25.84
C LYS A 27 39.35 36.99 24.63
N GLN A 28 38.08 37.38 24.50
CA GLN A 28 37.30 38.40 25.23
C GLN A 28 37.24 39.73 24.47
N SER A 29 36.05 40.32 24.59
CA SER A 29 35.73 41.77 24.58
C SER A 29 35.40 42.38 23.22
N VAL A 30 34.46 43.33 23.07
CA VAL A 30 33.48 43.99 23.97
C VAL A 30 32.59 44.91 23.10
N ALA A 31 31.28 44.98 23.44
CA ALA A 31 30.38 46.17 23.34
C ALA A 31 30.02 46.79 21.96
N LYS A 32 28.91 47.52 21.75
CA LYS A 32 27.70 47.91 22.51
C LYS A 32 26.76 48.63 21.52
N LYS A 33 25.44 48.59 21.79
CA LYS A 33 24.40 49.64 21.58
C LYS A 33 24.08 50.02 20.11
N ALA A 34 22.88 50.44 19.71
CA ALA A 34 21.56 50.72 20.29
C ALA A 34 20.56 50.57 19.11
N GLY A 35 19.29 50.25 19.30
CA GLY A 35 18.26 51.19 19.70
C GLY A 35 16.92 50.72 19.12
N ALA A 36 15.85 50.89 19.90
CA ALA A 36 14.49 50.50 19.56
C ALA A 36 13.77 51.62 18.80
N GLN A 37 12.90 51.28 17.84
CA GLN A 37 11.59 51.91 17.67
C GLN A 37 10.67 51.21 16.65
N SER A 38 9.50 50.82 17.15
CA SER A 38 8.14 50.98 16.58
C SER A 38 7.75 50.36 15.22
N ALA A 39 6.80 49.42 15.36
CA ALA A 39 5.87 48.82 14.41
C ALA A 39 5.30 49.70 13.27
N LYS A 40 5.18 49.07 12.09
CA LYS A 40 4.06 49.24 11.14
C LYS A 40 3.67 47.88 10.55
N LYS A 41 2.35 47.62 10.53
CA LYS A 41 1.68 46.47 9.92
C LYS A 41 1.80 46.52 8.38
N GLY A 42 2.02 45.37 7.76
CA GLY A 42 1.90 45.12 6.33
C GLY A 42 2.42 43.72 6.01
N GLY A 43 1.53 42.76 5.76
CA GLY A 43 1.90 41.37 5.49
C GLY A 43 2.70 41.24 4.17
N PRO A 44 3.63 40.27 4.05
CA PRO A 44 4.30 40.05 2.79
C PRO A 44 3.38 39.21 1.90
N ALA A 45 2.87 39.83 0.83
CA ALA A 45 2.55 39.10 -0.38
C ALA A 45 3.83 38.38 -0.82
N THR A 46 3.82 37.04 -0.83
CA THR A 46 4.93 36.21 -1.25
C THR A 46 5.10 36.30 -2.76
N GLY A 47 5.60 37.43 -3.25
CA GLY A 47 6.25 37.50 -4.54
C GLY A 47 7.55 36.70 -4.44
N ARG A 48 7.61 35.55 -5.11
CA ARG A 48 8.88 34.85 -5.33
C ARG A 48 9.79 35.80 -6.12
N ALA A 49 10.71 36.48 -5.43
CA ALA A 49 11.75 37.22 -6.10
C ALA A 49 12.64 36.22 -6.85
N HIS A 50 12.53 36.22 -8.18
CA HIS A 50 13.47 35.52 -9.03
C HIS A 50 14.86 36.14 -8.81
N LEU A 51 15.80 35.34 -8.30
CA LEU A 51 17.21 35.71 -8.29
C LEU A 51 17.65 35.96 -9.75
N PRO A 52 18.28 37.10 -10.07
CA PRO A 52 18.71 37.38 -11.42
C PRO A 52 19.80 36.40 -11.85
N LEU A 53 19.63 35.81 -13.04
CA LEU A 53 20.62 34.93 -13.65
C LEU A 53 21.90 35.70 -14.03
N PRO A 54 23.09 35.06 -14.02
CA PRO A 54 24.34 35.68 -14.47
C PRO A 54 24.30 36.09 -15.95
N ALA A 55 25.00 37.18 -16.28
CA ALA A 55 25.03 37.86 -17.58
C ALA A 55 25.71 37.08 -18.75
N HIS A 56 25.88 35.76 -18.60
CA HIS A 56 26.42 34.86 -19.64
C HIS A 56 25.59 33.58 -19.78
N ALA A 57 24.29 33.64 -19.52
CA ALA A 57 23.37 32.54 -19.71
C ALA A 57 23.38 32.09 -21.19
N ASN A 58 23.76 30.85 -21.47
CA ASN A 58 23.46 30.26 -22.78
C ASN A 58 21.92 30.15 -22.88
N TRP A 59 21.35 30.16 -24.08
CA TRP A 59 19.89 30.10 -24.30
C TRP A 59 19.18 29.03 -23.47
N LEU A 60 19.85 27.90 -23.24
CA LEU A 60 19.33 26.82 -22.43
C LEU A 60 19.12 27.22 -20.96
N ASP A 61 19.98 28.04 -20.38
CA ASP A 61 19.83 28.58 -19.01
C ASP A 61 18.61 29.50 -18.93
N GLU A 62 18.38 30.33 -19.95
CA GLU A 62 17.19 31.18 -20.05
C GLU A 62 15.91 30.35 -20.18
N VAL A 63 15.94 29.29 -20.99
CA VAL A 63 14.85 28.30 -21.08
C VAL A 63 14.61 27.67 -19.72
N TYR A 64 15.64 27.21 -19.02
CA TYR A 64 15.48 26.60 -17.69
C TYR A 64 14.92 27.54 -16.64
N ALA A 65 15.26 28.83 -16.68
CA ALA A 65 14.75 29.80 -15.71
C ALA A 65 13.28 30.16 -15.92
N ARG A 66 12.79 30.15 -17.16
CA ARG A 66 11.40 30.52 -17.48
C ARG A 66 10.48 29.35 -17.85
N ARG A 67 11.01 28.13 -17.97
CA ARG A 67 10.20 26.97 -18.34
C ARG A 67 9.07 26.77 -17.34
N ARG A 68 7.90 26.45 -17.86
CA ARG A 68 6.75 26.01 -17.08
C ARG A 68 6.42 24.55 -17.42
N PRO A 69 5.74 23.83 -16.53
CA PRO A 69 5.22 22.51 -16.84
C PRO A 69 4.38 22.49 -18.11
N CYS A 70 4.44 21.39 -18.87
CA CYS A 70 3.72 21.24 -20.15
C CYS A 70 2.24 21.63 -20.06
N THR A 71 1.56 21.32 -18.96
CA THR A 71 0.11 21.54 -18.82
C THR A 71 -0.28 22.78 -18.03
N ASP A 72 0.66 23.69 -17.78
CA ASP A 72 0.38 24.94 -17.05
C ASP A 72 -0.10 26.07 -17.96
N PHE A 73 -0.10 25.89 -19.28
CA PHE A 73 -0.55 26.90 -20.25
C PHE A 73 -2.02 26.77 -20.58
N THR A 74 -2.65 27.90 -20.92
CA THR A 74 -4.05 28.00 -21.31
C THR A 74 -4.23 28.76 -22.62
N VAL A 75 -5.38 28.61 -23.27
CA VAL A 75 -5.71 29.35 -24.49
C VAL A 75 -5.71 30.87 -24.30
N ALA A 76 -5.96 31.37 -23.08
CA ALA A 76 -5.89 32.79 -22.75
C ALA A 76 -4.47 33.38 -22.89
N GLU A 77 -3.45 32.52 -22.88
CA GLU A 77 -2.04 32.90 -23.04
C GLU A 77 -1.56 32.80 -24.50
N ALA A 78 -2.48 32.55 -25.46
CA ALA A 78 -2.14 32.50 -26.86
C ALA A 78 -1.45 33.79 -27.33
N GLY A 79 -0.40 33.63 -28.12
CA GLY A 79 0.47 34.70 -28.58
C GLY A 79 1.70 34.94 -27.72
N GLN A 80 1.76 34.40 -26.49
CA GLN A 80 2.91 34.57 -25.60
C GLN A 80 4.08 33.67 -26.02
N GLN A 81 5.30 34.13 -25.69
CA GLN A 81 6.51 33.34 -25.81
C GLN A 81 6.60 32.39 -24.61
N VAL A 82 6.72 31.09 -24.89
CA VAL A 82 6.76 30.05 -23.87
C VAL A 82 7.98 29.15 -24.05
N ALA A 83 8.40 28.54 -22.95
CA ALA A 83 9.49 27.57 -22.95
C ALA A 83 9.09 26.33 -22.16
N VAL A 84 9.43 25.15 -22.70
CA VAL A 84 9.13 23.85 -22.10
C VAL A 84 10.33 22.92 -22.33
N THR A 85 10.57 22.02 -21.38
CA THR A 85 11.60 20.98 -21.51
C THR A 85 10.99 19.65 -21.13
N GLY A 86 11.21 18.61 -21.93
CA GLY A 86 10.60 17.31 -21.67
C GLY A 86 11.08 16.21 -22.60
N TRP A 87 10.35 15.10 -22.60
CA TRP A 87 10.56 13.96 -23.47
C TRP A 87 9.65 14.03 -24.69
N ALA A 88 10.19 13.80 -25.89
CA ALA A 88 9.41 13.63 -27.10
C ALA A 88 8.61 12.32 -27.01
N PHE A 89 7.36 12.39 -26.53
CA PHE A 89 6.53 11.22 -26.27
C PHE A 89 5.89 10.70 -27.55
N ARG A 90 5.45 11.57 -28.46
CA ARG A 90 5.03 11.14 -29.80
C ARG A 90 5.69 12.02 -30.84
N TYR A 91 5.99 11.43 -31.98
CA TYR A 91 6.60 12.10 -33.12
C TYR A 91 5.77 11.79 -34.37
N ARG A 92 5.39 12.83 -35.11
CA ARG A 92 4.69 12.72 -36.39
C ARG A 92 5.32 13.70 -37.38
N ASP A 93 5.57 13.23 -38.59
CA ASP A 93 6.16 14.02 -39.66
C ASP A 93 5.20 14.03 -40.86
N GLN A 94 4.91 15.21 -41.39
CA GLN A 94 4.00 15.40 -42.52
C GLN A 94 4.67 16.10 -43.70
N GLY A 95 6.02 16.16 -43.74
CA GLY A 95 6.75 16.83 -44.80
C GLY A 95 6.65 18.35 -44.67
N GLY A 96 7.72 18.98 -44.16
CA GLY A 96 7.75 20.42 -43.88
C GLY A 96 7.08 20.84 -42.56
N CYS A 97 6.45 19.90 -41.85
CA CYS A 97 5.93 20.11 -40.51
C CYS A 97 6.09 18.84 -39.65
N VAL A 98 6.75 18.98 -38.50
CA VAL A 98 6.96 17.93 -37.51
C VAL A 98 6.17 18.27 -36.24
N PHE A 99 5.38 17.33 -35.76
CA PHE A 99 4.59 17.43 -34.54
C PHE A 99 5.18 16.52 -33.47
N VAL A 100 5.50 17.11 -32.32
CA VAL A 100 5.98 16.38 -31.16
C VAL A 100 5.04 16.60 -29.98
N ASP A 101 4.49 15.52 -29.43
CA ASP A 101 3.85 15.60 -28.12
C ASP A 101 4.96 15.60 -27.07
N LEU A 102 5.20 16.74 -26.44
CA LEU A 102 6.23 16.92 -25.42
C LEU A 102 5.66 16.57 -24.05
N ARG A 103 6.28 15.60 -23.36
CA ARG A 103 5.87 15.14 -22.04
C ARG A 103 6.78 15.64 -20.95
N ASP A 104 6.20 16.08 -19.85
CA ASP A 104 6.86 16.20 -18.57
C ASP A 104 6.00 15.60 -17.46
N ARG A 105 6.32 15.87 -16.19
CA ARG A 105 5.56 15.36 -15.04
C ARG A 105 4.12 15.86 -14.95
N SER A 106 3.76 16.93 -15.66
CA SER A 106 2.44 17.56 -15.62
C SER A 106 1.50 17.06 -16.72
N GLY A 107 2.04 16.39 -17.75
CA GLY A 107 1.29 15.85 -18.88
C GLY A 107 1.94 16.19 -20.21
N LEU A 108 1.11 16.39 -21.23
CA LEU A 108 1.53 16.58 -22.62
C LEU A 108 1.19 17.99 -23.11
N ILE A 109 2.03 18.53 -23.99
CA ILE A 109 1.72 19.68 -24.86
C ILE A 109 2.29 19.43 -26.25
N GLN A 110 1.57 19.83 -27.31
CA GLN A 110 2.07 19.68 -28.68
C GLN A 110 3.03 20.81 -29.03
N ALA A 111 4.19 20.45 -29.56
CA ALA A 111 5.16 21.34 -30.16
C ALA A 111 5.19 21.10 -31.67
N VAL A 112 4.99 22.17 -32.44
CA VAL A 112 4.94 22.16 -33.91
C VAL A 112 6.19 22.82 -34.45
N PHE A 113 7.00 22.03 -35.15
CA PHE A 113 8.23 22.43 -35.81
C PHE A 113 7.87 22.62 -37.27
N ASP A 114 7.92 23.86 -37.76
CA ASP A 114 7.50 24.21 -39.11
C ASP A 114 8.72 24.67 -39.93
N LEU A 115 8.86 24.16 -41.15
CA LEU A 115 9.99 24.49 -42.03
C LEU A 115 10.06 26.00 -42.33
N SER A 116 8.92 26.67 -42.48
CA SER A 116 8.86 28.11 -42.72
C SER A 116 9.35 28.95 -41.54
N VAL A 117 9.35 28.38 -40.33
CA VAL A 117 9.81 29.04 -39.10
C VAL A 117 11.26 28.67 -38.78
N LEU A 118 11.64 27.41 -38.95
CA LEU A 118 12.96 26.90 -38.54
C LEU A 118 14.03 27.00 -39.64
N GLY A 119 13.63 27.13 -40.91
CA GLY A 119 14.54 27.19 -42.05
C GLY A 119 15.54 26.02 -42.05
N ASP A 120 16.83 26.33 -42.15
CA ASP A 120 17.92 25.34 -42.20
C ASP A 120 17.97 24.40 -40.98
N ARG A 121 17.39 24.82 -39.83
CA ARG A 121 17.34 24.01 -38.61
C ARG A 121 16.24 22.96 -38.60
N PHE A 122 15.33 22.97 -39.58
CA PHE A 122 14.25 22.00 -39.66
C PHE A 122 14.76 20.56 -39.76
N GLY A 123 15.90 20.34 -40.44
CA GLY A 123 16.53 19.01 -40.51
C GLY A 123 17.00 18.44 -39.17
N GLU A 124 17.19 19.27 -38.13
CA GLU A 124 17.43 18.78 -36.76
C GLU A 124 16.12 18.24 -36.15
N ALA A 125 14.97 18.84 -36.46
CA ALA A 125 13.66 18.44 -35.93
C ALA A 125 13.23 17.08 -36.50
N GLU A 126 13.53 16.83 -37.78
CA GLU A 126 13.30 15.54 -38.45
C GLU A 126 14.07 14.36 -37.82
N ARG A 127 15.07 14.65 -36.97
CA ARG A 127 15.89 13.66 -36.27
C ARG A 127 15.36 13.32 -34.88
N ILE A 128 14.35 14.04 -34.39
CA ILE A 128 13.73 13.75 -33.09
C ILE A 128 13.10 12.36 -33.14
N ARG A 129 13.33 11.55 -32.10
CA ARG A 129 12.70 10.24 -31.93
C ARG A 129 12.07 10.14 -30.56
N HIS A 130 11.27 9.10 -30.38
CA HIS A 130 10.57 8.79 -29.14
C HIS A 130 11.54 8.79 -27.94
N GLU A 131 11.14 9.43 -26.85
CA GLU A 131 11.92 9.66 -25.61
C GLU A 131 13.20 10.49 -25.72
N PHE A 132 13.46 11.18 -26.84
CA PHE A 132 14.51 12.22 -26.86
C PHE A 132 14.18 13.31 -25.84
N VAL A 133 15.19 13.79 -25.13
CA VAL A 133 15.05 14.93 -24.22
C VAL A 133 15.29 16.20 -25.02
N ILE A 134 14.29 17.08 -25.08
CA ILE A 134 14.35 18.30 -25.86
C ILE A 134 13.96 19.52 -25.03
N ALA A 135 14.64 20.63 -25.28
CA ALA A 135 14.24 21.97 -24.83
C ALA A 135 13.62 22.71 -26.01
N VAL A 136 12.46 23.33 -25.78
CA VAL A 136 11.69 24.02 -26.81
C VAL A 136 11.35 25.42 -26.31
N GLU A 137 11.54 26.39 -27.19
CA GLU A 137 11.01 27.74 -27.09
C GLU A 137 10.15 28.03 -28.33
N GLY A 138 9.00 28.65 -28.11
CA GLY A 138 8.16 29.09 -29.21
C GLY A 138 6.98 29.94 -28.79
N LYS A 139 6.14 30.26 -29.77
CA LYS A 139 4.93 31.05 -29.56
C LYS A 139 3.76 30.11 -29.31
N LEU A 140 3.06 30.31 -28.19
CA LEU A 140 1.82 29.59 -27.91
C LEU A 140 0.73 30.04 -28.88
N ARG A 141 -0.05 29.11 -29.46
CA ARG A 141 -1.20 29.42 -30.30
C ARG A 141 -2.35 28.46 -30.05
N SER A 142 -3.56 28.94 -30.31
CA SER A 142 -4.75 28.08 -30.36
C SER A 142 -4.66 27.15 -31.55
N ARG A 143 -5.14 25.91 -31.39
CA ARG A 143 -5.34 25.00 -32.50
C ARG A 143 -6.55 25.40 -33.33
N THR A 144 -6.59 24.97 -34.58
CA THR A 144 -7.82 25.10 -35.37
C THR A 144 -8.91 24.21 -34.79
N PRO A 145 -10.20 24.55 -34.95
CA PRO A 145 -11.31 23.79 -34.37
C PRO A 145 -11.28 22.29 -34.67
N GLU A 146 -10.80 21.91 -35.86
CA GLU A 146 -10.71 20.52 -36.33
C GLU A 146 -9.59 19.73 -35.64
N ASN A 147 -8.60 20.43 -35.08
CA ASN A 147 -7.39 19.85 -34.48
C ASN A 147 -7.41 19.89 -32.94
N ILE A 148 -8.51 20.35 -32.34
CA ILE A 148 -8.70 20.34 -30.89
C ILE A 148 -8.81 18.89 -30.40
N ASN A 149 -7.98 18.52 -29.43
CA ASN A 149 -8.01 17.20 -28.81
C ASN A 149 -8.64 17.25 -27.40
N PRO A 150 -9.94 16.94 -27.23
CA PRO A 150 -10.61 17.06 -25.94
C PRO A 150 -10.08 16.10 -24.86
N LYS A 151 -9.25 15.10 -25.24
CA LYS A 151 -8.63 14.16 -24.29
C LYS A 151 -7.40 14.74 -23.57
N LEU A 152 -6.87 15.88 -24.02
CA LEU A 152 -5.69 16.52 -23.44
C LEU A 152 -6.06 17.84 -22.78
N LYS A 153 -5.48 18.11 -21.60
CA LYS A 153 -5.64 19.40 -20.90
C LYS A 153 -5.20 20.60 -21.75
N THR A 154 -4.20 20.41 -22.61
CA THR A 154 -3.70 21.42 -23.56
C THR A 154 -4.14 21.12 -24.99
N GLY A 155 -5.26 20.44 -25.15
CA GLY A 155 -5.72 19.94 -26.44
C GLY A 155 -6.18 21.01 -27.42
N ASP A 156 -6.45 22.21 -26.91
CA ASP A 156 -6.87 23.41 -27.64
C ASP A 156 -5.70 24.35 -27.99
N ILE A 157 -4.49 24.05 -27.52
CA ILE A 157 -3.29 24.86 -27.73
C ILE A 157 -2.09 24.03 -28.22
N GLU A 158 -1.12 24.72 -28.80
CA GLU A 158 0.15 24.16 -29.23
C GLU A 158 1.25 25.24 -29.25
N ILE A 159 2.52 24.81 -29.23
CA ILE A 159 3.68 25.69 -29.31
C ILE A 159 4.20 25.67 -30.75
N LEU A 160 4.14 26.80 -31.46
CA LEU A 160 4.87 26.96 -32.71
C LEU A 160 6.34 27.22 -32.37
N VAL A 161 7.18 26.21 -32.61
CA VAL A 161 8.59 26.20 -32.19
C VAL A 161 9.40 27.17 -33.02
N GLN A 162 10.12 28.06 -32.33
CA GLN A 162 11.04 29.02 -32.95
C GLN A 162 12.50 28.64 -32.68
N ARG A 163 12.77 28.04 -31.53
CA ARG A 163 14.10 27.56 -31.16
C ARG A 163 13.98 26.29 -30.33
N PHE A 164 14.85 25.33 -30.60
CA PHE A 164 14.92 24.10 -29.81
C PHE A 164 16.35 23.56 -29.76
N GLU A 165 16.56 22.60 -28.86
CA GLU A 165 17.78 21.82 -28.76
C GLU A 165 17.46 20.39 -28.32
N ILE A 166 18.14 19.42 -28.93
CA ILE A 166 18.11 18.02 -28.49
C ILE A 166 19.18 17.85 -27.41
N LEU A 167 18.74 17.82 -26.16
CA LEU A 167 19.60 17.73 -24.97
C LEU A 167 20.18 16.32 -24.81
N SER A 168 19.38 15.30 -25.11
CA SER A 168 19.82 13.91 -25.09
C SER A 168 19.03 13.09 -26.09
N LYS A 169 19.74 12.27 -26.85
CA LYS A 169 19.13 11.21 -27.66
C LYS A 169 18.73 10.05 -26.76
N ALA A 170 17.75 9.28 -27.20
CA ALA A 170 17.33 8.04 -26.55
C ALA A 170 17.31 6.90 -27.56
N GLU A 171 17.67 5.71 -27.12
CA GLU A 171 17.38 4.50 -27.88
C GLU A 171 15.87 4.20 -27.83
N THR A 172 15.39 3.39 -28.77
CA THR A 172 14.00 2.93 -28.76
C THR A 172 13.68 2.27 -27.42
N PRO A 173 12.68 2.75 -26.66
CA PRO A 173 12.36 2.18 -25.37
C PRO A 173 12.01 0.69 -25.46
N PRO A 174 12.58 -0.17 -24.58
CA PRO A 174 12.27 -1.60 -24.54
C PRO A 174 10.86 -1.90 -23.99
N ILE A 175 10.17 -0.90 -23.46
CA ILE A 175 8.77 -0.94 -23.07
C ILE A 175 8.04 0.22 -23.71
N THR A 176 6.78 0.01 -24.09
CA THR A 176 5.91 1.11 -24.48
C THR A 176 5.52 1.93 -23.26
N LEU A 177 5.37 3.24 -23.47
CA LEU A 177 4.93 4.20 -22.45
C LEU A 177 3.47 4.60 -22.62
N GLU A 178 2.78 3.98 -23.60
CA GLU A 178 1.34 4.13 -23.78
C GLU A 178 0.57 3.45 -22.64
N GLU A 179 -0.44 4.13 -22.11
CA GLU A 179 -1.13 3.65 -20.89
C GLU A 179 -1.98 2.40 -21.11
N HIS A 180 -2.57 2.26 -22.30
CA HIS A 180 -3.51 1.17 -22.62
C HIS A 180 -2.86 -0.09 -23.17
N VAL A 181 -1.53 -0.13 -23.22
CA VAL A 181 -0.81 -1.32 -23.68
C VAL A 181 -0.28 -2.07 -22.46
N GLU A 182 -0.70 -3.32 -22.33
CA GLU A 182 -0.17 -4.20 -21.31
C GLU A 182 1.26 -4.60 -21.67
N VAL A 183 2.16 -4.43 -20.69
CA VAL A 183 3.55 -4.86 -20.77
C VAL A 183 3.77 -5.82 -19.61
N HIS A 184 4.41 -6.96 -19.89
CA HIS A 184 4.75 -7.95 -18.88
C HIS A 184 5.48 -7.31 -17.69
N GLU A 185 5.09 -7.70 -16.48
CA GLU A 185 5.60 -7.14 -15.23
C GLU A 185 7.12 -7.26 -15.11
N ASP A 186 7.70 -8.42 -15.44
CA ASP A 186 9.15 -8.63 -15.41
C ASP A 186 9.92 -7.60 -16.24
N THR A 187 9.42 -7.29 -17.44
CA THR A 187 10.02 -6.29 -18.33
C THR A 187 9.87 -4.89 -17.74
N ARG A 188 8.71 -4.58 -17.13
CA ARG A 188 8.48 -3.30 -16.44
C ARG A 188 9.40 -3.13 -15.23
N LEU A 189 9.63 -4.18 -14.46
CA LEU A 189 10.54 -4.17 -13.30
C LEU A 189 12.00 -4.04 -13.75
N LYS A 190 12.41 -4.75 -14.81
CA LYS A 190 13.75 -4.60 -15.41
C LYS A 190 14.03 -3.17 -15.87
N TYR A 191 13.03 -2.52 -16.47
CA TYR A 191 13.12 -1.14 -16.97
C TYR A 191 12.29 -0.17 -16.15
N ARG A 192 12.29 -0.32 -14.81
CA ARG A 192 11.41 0.43 -13.92
C ARG A 192 11.55 1.94 -14.03
N TYR A 193 12.74 2.44 -14.36
CA TYR A 193 13.02 3.84 -14.61
C TYR A 193 12.26 4.42 -15.84
N LEU A 194 11.93 3.58 -16.82
CA LEU A 194 11.04 3.94 -17.93
C LEU A 194 9.58 3.77 -17.54
N ASP A 195 9.23 2.70 -16.83
CA ASP A 195 7.84 2.46 -16.40
C ASP A 195 7.34 3.57 -15.47
N MET A 196 8.22 4.16 -14.64
CA MET A 196 7.95 5.35 -13.83
C MET A 196 7.63 6.61 -14.64
N ARG A 197 7.91 6.65 -15.95
CA ARG A 197 7.50 7.75 -16.84
C ARG A 197 6.04 7.66 -17.27
N ARG A 198 5.40 6.50 -17.12
CA ARG A 198 3.95 6.36 -17.33
C ARG A 198 3.22 7.15 -16.26
N MET A 199 2.17 7.87 -16.64
CA MET A 199 1.44 8.78 -15.78
C MET A 199 0.81 8.05 -14.59
N HIS A 200 0.25 6.86 -14.76
CA HIS A 200 -0.32 6.12 -13.63
C HIS A 200 0.74 5.78 -12.56
N MET A 201 1.96 5.40 -12.98
CA MET A 201 3.07 5.14 -12.05
C MET A 201 3.56 6.42 -11.38
N PHE A 202 3.69 7.51 -12.13
CA PHE A 202 4.06 8.81 -11.60
C PHE A 202 3.04 9.29 -10.55
N TYR A 203 1.75 9.20 -10.86
CA TYR A 203 0.68 9.56 -9.92
C TYR A 203 0.67 8.68 -8.68
N ALA A 204 0.96 7.38 -8.79
CA ALA A 204 1.10 6.52 -7.61
C ALA A 204 2.23 7.00 -6.67
N LEU A 205 3.40 7.36 -7.22
CA LEU A 205 4.51 7.92 -6.44
C LEU A 205 4.16 9.28 -5.82
N GLN A 206 3.52 10.16 -6.59
CA GLN A 206 3.09 11.46 -6.12
C GLN A 206 2.04 11.34 -5.00
N SER A 207 1.05 10.46 -5.16
CA SER A 207 0.03 10.17 -4.16
C SER A 207 0.64 9.62 -2.87
N ARG A 208 1.62 8.70 -2.97
CA ARG A 208 2.38 8.23 -1.81
C ARG A 208 3.10 9.37 -1.09
N SER A 209 3.74 10.27 -1.84
CA SER A 209 4.40 11.45 -1.25
C SER A 209 3.42 12.37 -0.54
N ARG A 210 2.26 12.63 -1.14
CA ARG A 210 1.21 13.48 -0.55
C ARG A 210 0.61 12.86 0.70
N LEU A 211 0.33 11.55 0.66
CA LEU A 211 -0.16 10.79 1.81
C LEU A 211 0.84 10.86 2.97
N ASN A 212 2.12 10.61 2.71
CA ASN A 212 3.16 10.69 3.75
C ASN A 212 3.23 12.09 4.37
N GLN A 213 3.12 13.15 3.58
CA GLN A 213 3.09 14.52 4.10
C GLN A 213 1.85 14.78 4.95
N ALA A 214 0.68 14.33 4.50
CA ALA A 214 -0.57 14.50 5.24
C ALA A 214 -0.54 13.75 6.59
N LEU A 215 0.01 12.54 6.61
CA LEU A 215 0.22 11.76 7.85
C LEU A 215 1.17 12.47 8.81
N ARG A 216 2.32 12.98 8.32
CA ARG A 216 3.27 13.75 9.14
C ARG A 216 2.60 14.97 9.77
N SER A 217 1.96 15.80 8.95
CA SER A 217 1.29 17.01 9.43
C SER A 217 0.14 16.70 10.39
N GLY A 218 -0.61 15.62 10.17
CA GLY A 218 -1.70 15.19 11.06
C GLY A 218 -1.21 14.64 12.41
N LEU A 219 -0.03 14.01 12.45
CA LEU A 219 0.60 13.53 13.69
C LEU A 219 1.26 14.68 14.46
N GLU A 220 1.98 15.57 13.78
CA GLU A 220 2.56 16.78 14.38
C GLU A 220 1.48 17.65 15.03
N ALA A 221 0.35 17.87 14.33
CA ALA A 221 -0.79 18.61 14.89
C ALA A 221 -1.41 17.94 16.13
N GLN A 222 -1.20 16.63 16.30
CA GLN A 222 -1.63 15.86 17.48
C GLN A 222 -0.53 15.71 18.54
N GLY A 223 0.59 16.43 18.41
CA GLY A 223 1.67 16.48 19.39
C GLY A 223 2.63 15.30 19.32
N PHE A 224 2.65 14.53 18.24
CA PHE A 224 3.63 13.47 18.03
C PHE A 224 4.98 14.03 17.55
N ILE A 225 6.06 13.36 17.95
CA ILE A 225 7.43 13.69 17.58
C ILE A 225 7.98 12.62 16.63
N GLU A 226 8.49 13.03 15.46
CA GLU A 226 9.19 12.12 14.54
C GLU A 226 10.58 11.80 15.10
N VAL A 227 10.85 10.54 15.44
CA VAL A 227 12.17 10.11 15.95
C VAL A 227 12.69 8.98 15.09
N GLU A 228 13.93 9.09 14.61
CA GLU A 228 14.56 8.00 13.86
C GLU A 228 15.09 6.92 14.82
N THR A 229 14.87 5.65 14.48
CA THR A 229 15.36 4.50 15.27
C THR A 229 16.44 3.74 14.52
N PRO A 230 17.41 3.10 15.22
CA PRO A 230 18.49 2.35 14.57
C PRO A 230 17.99 1.22 13.65
N VAL A 231 18.60 1.11 12.46
CA VAL A 231 18.36 0.01 11.50
C VAL A 231 19.25 -1.20 11.77
N LEU A 232 20.44 -1.01 12.35
CA LEU A 232 21.32 -2.11 12.74
C LEU A 232 21.02 -2.49 14.20
N ASN A 233 20.18 -3.50 14.40
CA ASN A 233 19.72 -3.93 15.72
C ASN A 233 20.30 -5.29 16.12
N LYS A 234 20.03 -5.73 17.35
CA LYS A 234 20.18 -7.12 17.78
C LYS A 234 18.98 -7.93 17.27
N SER A 235 19.21 -9.19 16.90
CA SER A 235 18.13 -10.12 16.56
C SER A 235 17.23 -10.35 17.77
N THR A 236 15.92 -10.34 17.53
CA THR A 236 14.88 -10.64 18.51
C THR A 236 14.20 -11.93 18.08
N PRO A 237 14.03 -12.93 18.96
CA PRO A 237 13.45 -14.24 18.61
C PRO A 237 11.93 -14.20 18.33
N GLU A 238 11.40 -13.08 17.85
CA GLU A 238 9.97 -12.84 17.70
C GLU A 238 9.56 -12.81 16.21
N GLY A 239 8.41 -13.42 15.92
CA GLY A 239 7.73 -13.29 14.63
C GLY A 239 8.46 -13.97 13.48
N ALA A 240 8.89 -13.16 12.51
CA ALA A 240 9.47 -13.62 11.25
C ALA A 240 10.98 -13.93 11.37
N ARG A 241 11.59 -14.41 10.28
CA ARG A 241 13.05 -14.52 10.22
C ARG A 241 13.68 -13.15 9.96
N ASP A 242 14.78 -12.86 10.65
CA ASP A 242 15.55 -11.63 10.47
C ASP A 242 16.50 -11.69 9.27
N PHE A 243 16.63 -10.57 8.55
CA PHE A 243 17.80 -10.35 7.69
C PHE A 243 19.02 -10.02 8.55
N LEU A 244 20.14 -10.71 8.32
CA LEU A 244 21.37 -10.54 9.10
C LEU A 244 22.43 -9.74 8.34
N VAL A 245 23.13 -8.86 9.05
CA VAL A 245 24.26 -8.06 8.54
C VAL A 245 25.52 -8.39 9.34
N PRO A 246 26.56 -8.99 8.71
CA PRO A 246 27.78 -9.36 9.43
C PRO A 246 28.57 -8.15 9.93
N ALA A 247 29.02 -8.18 11.18
CA ALA A 247 29.77 -7.10 11.79
C ALA A 247 31.27 -7.23 11.51
N ARG A 248 31.81 -6.40 10.60
CA ARG A 248 33.25 -6.40 10.26
C ARG A 248 34.17 -6.24 11.49
N GLN A 249 33.76 -5.44 12.48
CA GLN A 249 34.56 -5.15 13.67
C GLN A 249 34.50 -6.25 14.74
N SER A 250 33.51 -7.14 14.68
CA SER A 250 33.27 -8.18 15.67
C SER A 250 33.08 -9.52 14.96
N PRO A 251 34.18 -10.22 14.59
CA PRO A 251 34.11 -11.48 13.87
C PRO A 251 33.20 -12.51 14.57
N GLY A 252 32.26 -13.08 13.82
CA GLY A 252 31.25 -14.02 14.33
C GLY A 252 29.98 -13.37 14.88
N ALA A 253 29.92 -12.04 14.99
CA ALA A 253 28.71 -11.31 15.37
C ALA A 253 27.95 -10.74 14.15
N PHE A 254 26.65 -10.61 14.31
CA PHE A 254 25.72 -10.10 13.29
C PHE A 254 24.80 -9.06 13.91
N TYR A 255 24.45 -8.05 13.12
CA TYR A 255 23.26 -7.24 13.33
C TYR A 255 22.07 -7.92 12.65
N ALA A 256 20.87 -7.57 13.09
CA ALA A 256 19.62 -7.88 12.43
C ALA A 256 18.97 -6.58 11.95
N LEU A 257 18.38 -6.62 10.75
CA LEU A 257 17.51 -5.55 10.28
C LEU A 257 16.14 -5.65 10.99
N PRO A 258 15.52 -4.54 11.39
CA PRO A 258 14.32 -4.56 12.22
C PRO A 258 13.09 -5.01 11.43
N GLN A 259 12.34 -5.96 11.99
CA GLN A 259 11.00 -6.31 11.52
C GLN A 259 9.99 -5.19 11.79
N SER A 260 10.24 -4.41 12.84
CA SER A 260 9.60 -3.16 13.21
C SER A 260 10.46 -2.47 14.28
N PRO A 261 10.26 -1.17 14.57
CA PRO A 261 10.93 -0.47 15.67
C PRO A 261 10.30 -0.76 17.06
N GLN A 262 9.60 -1.88 17.26
CA GLN A 262 8.80 -2.19 18.46
C GLN A 262 9.52 -1.94 19.79
N LEU A 263 10.73 -2.46 19.96
CA LEU A 263 11.49 -2.27 21.20
C LEU A 263 11.95 -0.81 21.38
N PHE A 264 12.29 -0.13 20.30
CA PHE A 264 12.76 1.26 20.35
C PHE A 264 11.63 2.21 20.71
N LYS A 265 10.44 2.05 20.12
CA LYS A 265 9.31 2.92 20.45
C LYS A 265 8.86 2.76 21.91
N GLN A 266 8.93 1.56 22.46
CA GLN A 266 8.72 1.33 23.90
C GLN A 266 9.81 2.00 24.77
N LEU A 267 11.08 1.95 24.36
CA LEU A 267 12.15 2.71 25.02
C LEU A 267 11.92 4.22 24.97
N LEU A 268 11.37 4.76 23.88
CA LEU A 268 11.01 6.17 23.78
C LEU A 268 9.87 6.54 24.74
N MET A 269 8.89 5.65 24.94
CA MET A 269 7.85 5.84 25.96
C MET A 269 8.45 5.88 27.37
N MET A 270 9.32 4.90 27.70
CA MET A 270 10.05 4.89 28.98
C MET A 270 10.97 6.11 29.15
N GLY A 271 11.52 6.63 28.05
CA GLY A 271 12.37 7.81 28.01
C GLY A 271 11.62 9.14 28.10
N GLY A 272 10.28 9.13 28.17
CA GLY A 272 9.47 10.33 28.32
C GLY A 272 9.17 11.10 27.03
N VAL A 273 9.32 10.47 25.85
CA VAL A 273 8.90 11.08 24.56
C VAL A 273 7.37 11.22 24.49
N GLU A 274 6.65 10.36 25.19
CA GLU A 274 5.18 10.34 25.36
C GLU A 274 4.36 10.08 24.09
N ARG A 275 4.67 10.71 22.96
CA ARG A 275 4.00 10.52 21.66
C ARG A 275 5.03 10.50 20.54
N TYR A 276 5.29 9.31 20.02
CA TYR A 276 6.31 9.08 19.01
C TYR A 276 5.67 8.59 17.71
N PHE A 277 6.25 8.99 16.58
CA PHE A 277 5.98 8.33 15.30
C PHE A 277 7.22 8.26 14.42
N GLN A 278 7.16 7.40 13.40
CA GLN A 278 8.17 7.31 12.35
C GLN A 278 7.56 6.68 11.09
N ILE A 279 7.84 7.26 9.92
CA ILE A 279 7.63 6.55 8.65
C ILE A 279 8.92 5.79 8.32
N VAL A 280 8.94 4.49 8.64
CA VAL A 280 10.17 3.71 8.75
C VAL A 280 10.18 2.51 7.80
N LYS A 281 11.38 2.09 7.40
CA LYS A 281 11.60 0.85 6.64
C LYS A 281 11.69 -0.35 7.58
N CYS A 282 10.99 -1.42 7.23
CA CYS A 282 10.95 -2.67 7.98
C CYS A 282 11.33 -3.83 7.06
N PHE A 283 11.92 -4.87 7.65
CA PHE A 283 12.55 -5.97 6.93
C PHE A 283 12.09 -7.32 7.48
N ARG A 284 11.58 -8.21 6.63
CA ARG A 284 11.16 -9.56 7.02
C ARG A 284 11.60 -10.58 5.99
N ASP A 285 12.37 -11.58 6.41
CA ASP A 285 12.77 -12.71 5.56
C ASP A 285 11.67 -13.78 5.58
N GLU A 286 10.56 -13.47 4.91
CA GLU A 286 9.40 -14.35 4.72
C GLU A 286 9.27 -14.78 3.25
N ASP A 287 8.52 -15.86 3.01
CA ASP A 287 8.13 -16.24 1.67
C ASP A 287 7.33 -15.12 0.98
N PHE A 288 7.68 -14.86 -0.28
CA PHE A 288 7.02 -13.83 -1.08
C PHE A 288 5.53 -14.19 -1.30
N ARG A 289 4.68 -13.17 -1.19
CA ARG A 289 3.27 -13.20 -1.61
C ARG A 289 2.99 -11.98 -2.47
N ALA A 290 1.88 -11.99 -3.20
CA ALA A 290 1.50 -10.90 -4.10
C ALA A 290 1.49 -9.51 -3.41
N ASP A 291 1.24 -9.46 -2.11
CA ASP A 291 1.15 -8.27 -1.27
C ASP A 291 2.31 -8.12 -0.26
N ARG A 292 3.33 -8.99 -0.31
CA ARG A 292 4.45 -8.99 0.65
C ARG A 292 5.77 -8.72 -0.04
N GLN A 293 6.48 -7.70 0.47
CA GLN A 293 7.85 -7.37 0.06
C GLN A 293 8.79 -7.53 1.26
N PRO A 294 10.03 -8.02 1.04
CA PRO A 294 10.99 -8.27 2.10
C PRO A 294 11.44 -6.96 2.76
N GLU A 295 11.38 -5.86 2.02
CA GLU A 295 11.51 -4.49 2.52
C GLU A 295 10.21 -3.73 2.28
N PHE A 296 9.59 -3.24 3.35
CA PHE A 296 8.34 -2.48 3.28
C PHE A 296 8.40 -1.26 4.20
N THR A 297 7.37 -0.42 4.15
CA THR A 297 7.31 0.83 4.92
C THR A 297 6.12 0.80 5.86
N GLN A 298 6.37 1.12 7.12
CA GLN A 298 5.32 1.30 8.12
C GLN A 298 5.22 2.79 8.49
N LEU A 299 3.99 3.23 8.78
CA LEU A 299 3.79 4.32 9.71
C LEU A 299 3.74 3.68 11.10
N ASP A 300 4.80 3.82 11.86
CA ASP A 300 4.90 3.32 13.22
C ASP A 300 4.70 4.47 14.21
N LEU A 301 4.03 4.19 15.32
CA LEU A 301 3.72 5.17 16.36
C LEU A 301 3.49 4.49 17.70
N GLU A 302 3.63 5.28 18.76
CA GLU A 302 3.43 4.85 20.14
C GLU A 302 3.00 6.03 21.02
N MET A 303 2.19 5.76 22.05
CA MET A 303 1.68 6.77 22.98
C MET A 303 1.75 6.26 24.43
N SER A 304 2.11 7.13 25.37
CA SER A 304 2.07 6.86 26.81
C SER A 304 0.79 7.38 27.45
N PHE A 305 0.38 6.79 28.59
CA PHE A 305 -0.77 7.23 29.39
C PHE A 305 -2.11 7.23 28.64
N VAL A 306 -2.31 6.25 27.76
CA VAL A 306 -3.52 6.09 26.94
C VAL A 306 -4.18 4.74 27.18
N ASN A 307 -5.46 4.65 26.85
CA ASN A 307 -6.18 3.40 26.66
C ASN A 307 -6.46 3.18 25.16
N GLU A 308 -7.04 2.03 24.83
CA GLU A 308 -7.40 1.66 23.45
C GLU A 308 -8.26 2.73 22.75
N GLU A 309 -9.27 3.27 23.43
CA GLU A 309 -10.15 4.33 22.91
C GLU A 309 -9.39 5.56 22.42
N ILE A 310 -8.41 6.02 23.20
CA ILE A 310 -7.61 7.20 22.84
C ILE A 310 -6.75 6.89 21.61
N VAL A 311 -6.17 5.70 21.51
CA VAL A 311 -5.38 5.27 20.36
C VAL A 311 -6.26 5.21 19.10
N MET A 312 -7.40 4.54 19.17
CA MET A 312 -8.34 4.41 18.04
C MET A 312 -8.82 5.77 17.54
N HIS A 313 -9.32 6.65 18.41
CA HIS A 313 -9.78 7.97 18.00
C HIS A 313 -8.66 8.85 17.42
N THR A 314 -7.42 8.68 17.90
CA THR A 314 -6.25 9.37 17.34
C THR A 314 -5.95 8.89 15.92
N MET A 315 -6.03 7.58 15.68
CA MET A 315 -5.85 6.98 14.36
C MET A 315 -6.98 7.35 13.39
N GLU A 316 -8.22 7.35 13.87
CA GLU A 316 -9.40 7.73 13.10
C GLU A 316 -9.28 9.17 12.56
N ARG A 317 -8.96 10.14 13.42
CA ARG A 317 -8.76 11.53 12.99
C ARG A 317 -7.60 11.67 12.01
N LEU A 318 -6.49 10.97 12.27
CA LEU A 318 -5.32 10.98 11.40
C LEU A 318 -5.66 10.48 10.00
N TRP A 319 -6.26 9.30 9.91
CA TRP A 319 -6.58 8.68 8.62
C TRP A 319 -7.72 9.41 7.90
N ALA A 320 -8.75 9.88 8.60
CA ALA A 320 -9.81 10.68 7.98
C ALA A 320 -9.24 11.92 7.29
N GLY A 321 -8.41 12.72 7.99
CA GLY A 321 -7.80 13.91 7.41
C GLY A 321 -6.79 13.60 6.29
N ALA A 322 -6.00 12.54 6.43
CA ALA A 322 -5.01 12.15 5.42
C ALA A 322 -5.68 11.64 4.13
N LEU A 323 -6.75 10.85 4.25
CA LEU A 323 -7.50 10.31 3.12
C LEU A 323 -8.33 11.39 2.41
N GLU A 324 -8.96 12.30 3.15
CA GLU A 324 -9.69 13.43 2.59
C GLU A 324 -8.75 14.35 1.80
N SER A 325 -7.66 14.80 2.41
CA SER A 325 -6.73 15.75 1.77
C SER A 325 -5.94 15.17 0.58
N THR A 326 -5.71 13.84 0.58
CA THR A 326 -4.91 13.19 -0.48
C THR A 326 -5.79 12.65 -1.60
N PHE A 327 -6.92 12.02 -1.26
CA PHE A 327 -7.75 11.25 -2.20
C PHE A 327 -9.19 11.72 -2.27
N ASN A 328 -9.59 12.75 -1.52
CA ASN A 328 -10.98 13.19 -1.39
C ASN A 328 -11.92 12.06 -0.93
N ILE A 329 -11.39 11.15 -0.10
CA ILE A 329 -12.16 10.04 0.50
C ILE A 329 -12.64 10.50 1.87
N GLN A 330 -13.96 10.53 2.03
CA GLN A 330 -14.61 10.85 3.31
C GLN A 330 -14.71 9.60 4.17
N VAL A 331 -14.24 9.70 5.41
CA VAL A 331 -14.34 8.61 6.41
C VAL A 331 -15.38 9.01 7.44
N SER A 332 -16.44 8.21 7.58
CA SER A 332 -17.43 8.41 8.64
C SER A 332 -16.82 8.03 9.98
N LEU A 333 -16.83 8.97 10.93
CA LEU A 333 -16.36 8.79 12.29
C LEU A 333 -17.54 8.79 13.30
N PRO A 334 -17.46 8.01 14.40
CA PRO A 334 -16.40 7.04 14.71
C PRO A 334 -16.46 5.84 13.74
N VAL A 335 -15.31 5.18 13.53
CA VAL A 335 -15.24 4.01 12.65
C VAL A 335 -15.93 2.84 13.35
N SER A 336 -16.74 2.08 12.61
CA SER A 336 -17.43 0.91 13.17
C SER A 336 -16.43 -0.12 13.71
N ARG A 337 -16.85 -0.86 14.73
CA ARG A 337 -16.06 -1.93 15.35
C ARG A 337 -16.72 -3.28 15.13
N LEU A 338 -15.91 -4.31 15.00
CA LEU A 338 -16.33 -5.70 14.89
C LEU A 338 -15.38 -6.54 15.74
N SER A 339 -15.91 -7.39 16.61
CA SER A 339 -15.04 -8.28 17.38
C SER A 339 -14.35 -9.28 16.44
N TYR A 340 -13.15 -9.74 16.79
CA TYR A 340 -12.45 -10.79 16.04
C TYR A 340 -13.33 -12.02 15.88
N ARG A 341 -14.05 -12.40 16.95
CA ARG A 341 -15.02 -13.50 16.92
C ARG A 341 -16.07 -13.26 15.84
N ASP A 342 -16.72 -12.10 15.80
CA ASP A 342 -17.74 -11.81 14.80
C ASP A 342 -17.15 -11.72 13.39
N ALA A 343 -15.92 -11.19 13.25
CA ALA A 343 -15.22 -11.15 11.97
C ALA A 343 -14.99 -12.55 11.40
N MET A 344 -14.53 -13.48 12.24
CA MET A 344 -14.34 -14.88 11.86
C MET A 344 -15.67 -15.61 11.64
N GLU A 345 -16.65 -15.45 12.55
CA GLU A 345 -17.93 -16.15 12.48
C GLU A 345 -18.78 -15.71 11.28
N LEU A 346 -18.79 -14.40 10.97
CA LEU A 346 -19.62 -13.84 9.90
C LEU A 346 -18.91 -13.77 8.55
N TYR A 347 -17.57 -13.75 8.51
CA TYR A 347 -16.84 -13.53 7.26
C TYR A 347 -15.69 -14.51 7.02
N GLY A 348 -15.34 -15.34 7.99
CA GLY A 348 -14.22 -16.28 7.91
C GLY A 348 -12.85 -15.60 7.83
N LYS A 349 -12.77 -14.31 8.19
CA LYS A 349 -11.55 -13.50 8.05
C LYS A 349 -11.53 -12.35 9.05
N ASP A 350 -10.37 -12.12 9.65
CA ASP A 350 -10.05 -11.04 10.59
C ASP A 350 -9.74 -9.68 9.92
N ALA A 351 -9.87 -9.62 8.59
CA ALA A 351 -9.84 -8.41 7.78
C ALA A 351 -10.96 -8.52 6.71
N PRO A 352 -12.23 -8.48 7.14
CA PRO A 352 -13.36 -8.73 6.25
C PRO A 352 -13.60 -7.55 5.31
N ASP A 353 -13.91 -7.85 4.05
CA ASP A 353 -14.40 -6.84 3.10
C ASP A 353 -15.90 -6.61 3.31
N LEU A 354 -16.25 -5.43 3.84
CA LEU A 354 -17.62 -5.04 4.19
C LEU A 354 -18.37 -4.29 3.07
N ARG A 355 -17.79 -4.20 1.86
CA ARG A 355 -18.40 -3.45 0.74
C ARG A 355 -19.57 -4.18 0.07
N TYR A 356 -19.69 -5.48 0.30
CA TYR A 356 -20.77 -6.34 -0.18
C TYR A 356 -21.24 -7.24 0.96
N ASP A 357 -22.44 -7.81 0.82
CA ASP A 357 -23.03 -8.71 1.81
C ASP A 357 -22.38 -10.12 1.75
N MET A 358 -23.14 -11.20 1.94
CA MET A 358 -22.66 -12.61 1.98
C MET A 358 -22.00 -12.98 3.31
N LYS A 359 -22.69 -12.72 4.44
CA LYS A 359 -22.29 -13.27 5.73
C LYS A 359 -22.40 -14.80 5.74
N LEU A 360 -21.46 -15.45 6.43
CA LEU A 360 -21.55 -16.86 6.73
C LEU A 360 -22.68 -17.09 7.73
N VAL A 361 -23.43 -18.17 7.51
CA VAL A 361 -24.60 -18.54 8.30
C VAL A 361 -24.34 -19.89 8.96
N ASP A 362 -24.46 -19.95 10.28
CA ASP A 362 -24.37 -21.22 11.00
C ASP A 362 -25.65 -22.04 10.82
N VAL A 363 -25.47 -23.30 10.42
CA VAL A 363 -26.55 -24.25 10.17
C VAL A 363 -26.28 -25.61 10.80
N ALA A 364 -25.41 -25.67 11.81
CA ALA A 364 -25.01 -26.93 12.45
C ALA A 364 -26.21 -27.65 13.08
N ASP A 365 -27.17 -26.91 13.65
CA ASP A 365 -28.43 -27.44 14.18
C ASP A 365 -29.27 -28.14 13.09
N ILE A 366 -29.48 -27.50 11.94
CA ILE A 366 -30.22 -28.07 10.80
C ILE A 366 -29.47 -29.29 10.24
N ALA A 367 -28.15 -29.17 10.13
CA ALA A 367 -27.27 -30.24 9.66
C ALA A 367 -27.30 -31.49 10.56
N ALA A 368 -27.35 -31.31 11.89
CA ALA A 368 -27.40 -32.41 12.86
C ALA A 368 -28.68 -33.25 12.76
N GLU A 369 -29.77 -32.65 12.28
CA GLU A 369 -31.06 -33.31 12.07
C GLU A 369 -31.22 -33.93 10.68
N SER A 370 -30.32 -33.62 9.74
CA SER A 370 -30.36 -34.16 8.37
C SER A 370 -30.01 -35.66 8.33
N ASP A 371 -30.31 -36.31 7.21
CA ASP A 371 -29.87 -37.68 6.89
C ASP A 371 -28.50 -37.71 6.17
N PHE A 372 -27.87 -36.54 5.99
CA PHE A 372 -26.58 -36.44 5.34
C PHE A 372 -25.46 -36.71 6.35
N LYS A 373 -24.99 -37.97 6.39
CA LYS A 373 -24.02 -38.47 7.39
C LYS A 373 -22.82 -37.54 7.62
N VAL A 374 -22.24 -37.01 6.55
CA VAL A 374 -21.06 -36.12 6.63
C VAL A 374 -21.36 -34.88 7.49
N PHE A 375 -22.48 -34.20 7.24
CA PHE A 375 -22.87 -33.01 8.00
C PHE A 375 -23.30 -33.38 9.42
N LYS A 376 -24.05 -34.48 9.57
CA LYS A 376 -24.54 -34.96 10.86
C LYS A 376 -23.42 -35.32 11.82
N GLU A 377 -22.38 -36.00 11.35
CA GLU A 377 -21.21 -36.38 12.16
C GLU A 377 -20.40 -35.16 12.58
N ILE A 378 -20.18 -34.21 11.67
CA ILE A 378 -19.44 -32.98 11.96
C ILE A 378 -20.20 -32.11 12.96
N ALA A 379 -21.50 -31.93 12.77
CA ALA A 379 -22.35 -31.10 13.63
C ALA A 379 -22.52 -31.67 15.06
N LYS A 380 -22.40 -33.00 15.23
CA LYS A 380 -22.41 -33.65 16.55
C LYS A 380 -21.05 -33.65 17.25
N GLY A 381 -19.98 -33.40 16.50
CA GLY A 381 -18.62 -33.27 17.03
C GLY A 381 -18.30 -31.83 17.44
N SER A 382 -17.01 -31.50 17.43
CA SER A 382 -16.49 -30.14 17.66
C SER A 382 -16.32 -29.33 16.37
N GLY A 383 -16.85 -29.82 15.24
CA GLY A 383 -16.70 -29.17 13.95
C GLY A 383 -17.73 -28.05 13.72
N ARG A 384 -17.59 -27.37 12.58
CA ARG A 384 -18.52 -26.34 12.11
C ARG A 384 -19.23 -26.80 10.84
N VAL A 385 -20.50 -26.44 10.70
CA VAL A 385 -21.24 -26.52 9.44
C VAL A 385 -21.84 -25.15 9.16
N LYS A 386 -21.24 -24.43 8.21
CA LYS A 386 -21.66 -23.08 7.80
C LYS A 386 -22.03 -23.02 6.33
N VAL A 387 -22.90 -22.07 6.01
CA VAL A 387 -23.34 -21.77 4.65
C VAL A 387 -22.86 -20.38 4.25
N LEU A 388 -22.39 -20.26 3.02
CA LEU A 388 -22.18 -19.00 2.31
C LEU A 388 -23.33 -18.81 1.31
N PRO A 389 -24.29 -17.92 1.59
CA PRO A 389 -25.30 -17.51 0.63
C PRO A 389 -24.69 -16.58 -0.43
N VAL A 390 -24.95 -16.86 -1.71
CA VAL A 390 -24.40 -16.11 -2.84
C VAL A 390 -25.56 -15.60 -3.72
N PRO A 391 -25.96 -14.33 -3.55
CA PRO A 391 -26.99 -13.71 -4.36
C PRO A 391 -26.69 -13.78 -5.86
N GLY A 392 -27.67 -14.23 -6.66
CA GLY A 392 -27.53 -14.35 -8.11
C GLY A 392 -26.51 -15.41 -8.59
N GLY A 393 -26.01 -16.26 -7.68
CA GLY A 393 -25.02 -17.28 -7.98
C GLY A 393 -25.57 -18.56 -8.62
N ALA A 394 -26.89 -18.73 -8.77
CA ALA A 394 -27.48 -19.89 -9.44
C ALA A 394 -27.06 -20.01 -10.93
N LYS A 395 -26.56 -18.92 -11.53
CA LYS A 395 -26.00 -18.90 -12.89
C LYS A 395 -24.69 -19.69 -13.04
N LEU A 396 -23.99 -20.00 -11.94
CA LEU A 396 -22.76 -20.79 -11.99
C LEU A 396 -23.05 -22.17 -12.60
N SER A 397 -22.27 -22.56 -13.59
CA SER A 397 -22.36 -23.88 -14.21
C SER A 397 -21.86 -24.95 -13.24
N ARG A 398 -22.17 -26.22 -13.53
CA ARG A 398 -21.65 -27.34 -12.73
C ARG A 398 -20.11 -27.35 -12.73
N LYS A 399 -19.51 -27.04 -13.89
CA LYS A 399 -18.06 -26.93 -14.03
C LYS A 399 -17.49 -25.84 -13.13
N ASP A 400 -18.10 -24.65 -13.10
CA ASP A 400 -17.64 -23.55 -12.23
C ASP A 400 -17.65 -23.98 -10.76
N ILE A 401 -18.70 -24.70 -10.34
CA ILE A 401 -18.80 -25.21 -8.96
C ILE A 401 -17.74 -26.28 -8.67
N ASP A 402 -17.49 -27.19 -9.59
CA ASP A 402 -16.46 -28.23 -9.44
C ASP A 402 -15.06 -27.60 -9.39
N ASP A 403 -14.79 -26.58 -10.21
CA ASP A 403 -13.55 -25.79 -10.19
C ASP A 403 -13.37 -25.05 -8.85
N LEU A 404 -14.44 -24.43 -8.32
CA LEU A 404 -14.44 -23.81 -7.00
C LEU A 404 -14.19 -24.84 -5.89
N THR A 405 -14.77 -26.03 -6.00
CA THR A 405 -14.60 -27.14 -5.05
C THR A 405 -13.15 -27.60 -5.00
N ALA A 406 -12.52 -27.78 -6.17
CA ALA A 406 -11.11 -28.14 -6.28
C ALA A 406 -10.22 -27.05 -5.67
N TRP A 407 -10.49 -25.78 -6.00
CA TRP A 407 -9.74 -24.62 -5.50
C TRP A 407 -9.79 -24.50 -3.97
N VAL A 408 -10.97 -24.64 -3.34
CA VAL A 408 -11.06 -24.60 -1.87
C VAL A 408 -10.38 -25.80 -1.19
N GLY A 409 -10.37 -26.96 -1.85
CA GLY A 409 -9.69 -28.15 -1.37
C GLY A 409 -8.17 -28.03 -1.42
N GLU A 410 -7.64 -27.60 -2.57
CA GLU A 410 -6.19 -27.46 -2.79
C GLU A 410 -5.55 -26.40 -1.90
N HIS A 411 -6.19 -25.22 -1.78
CA HIS A 411 -5.56 -24.08 -1.12
C HIS A 411 -5.94 -23.91 0.35
N TYR A 412 -7.09 -24.44 0.79
CA TYR A 412 -7.61 -24.23 2.15
C TYR A 412 -7.93 -25.53 2.89
N GLY A 413 -7.70 -26.70 2.28
CA GLY A 413 -7.86 -27.99 2.93
C GLY A 413 -9.31 -28.46 3.11
N ALA A 414 -10.27 -27.82 2.43
CA ALA A 414 -11.67 -28.25 2.47
C ALA A 414 -11.82 -29.65 1.83
N LYS A 415 -12.51 -30.57 2.52
CA LYS A 415 -12.73 -31.93 1.99
C LYS A 415 -13.78 -32.02 0.88
N GLY A 416 -14.55 -30.94 0.70
CA GLY A 416 -15.58 -30.81 -0.31
C GLY A 416 -16.35 -29.52 -0.12
N LEU A 417 -17.16 -29.17 -1.11
CA LEU A 417 -17.98 -27.97 -1.11
C LEU A 417 -19.41 -28.38 -1.48
N GLY A 418 -20.25 -28.57 -0.45
CA GLY A 418 -21.67 -28.83 -0.67
C GLY A 418 -22.33 -27.61 -1.29
N TRP A 419 -23.39 -27.79 -2.08
CA TRP A 419 -24.11 -26.64 -2.64
C TRP A 419 -25.60 -26.93 -2.87
N MET A 420 -26.42 -25.88 -2.86
CA MET A 420 -27.83 -25.92 -3.26
C MET A 420 -28.19 -24.66 -4.04
N LYS A 421 -28.83 -24.80 -5.20
CA LYS A 421 -29.39 -23.66 -5.94
C LYS A 421 -30.81 -23.40 -5.49
N HIS A 422 -31.17 -22.14 -5.33
CA HIS A 422 -32.55 -21.76 -5.10
C HIS A 422 -33.21 -21.52 -6.45
N GLU A 423 -34.16 -22.37 -6.80
CA GLU A 423 -34.93 -22.29 -8.05
C GLU A 423 -36.41 -22.04 -7.75
N GLU A 424 -37.21 -21.90 -8.81
CA GLU A 424 -38.66 -21.93 -8.69
C GLU A 424 -39.09 -23.26 -8.06
N GLY A 425 -39.72 -23.19 -6.87
CA GLY A 425 -40.11 -24.34 -6.05
C GLY A 425 -39.13 -24.73 -4.93
N GLY A 426 -38.06 -23.96 -4.68
CA GLY A 426 -37.20 -24.09 -3.50
C GLY A 426 -35.76 -24.53 -3.79
N LEU A 427 -35.08 -25.03 -2.76
CA LEU A 427 -33.68 -25.46 -2.85
C LEU A 427 -33.53 -26.79 -3.61
N LYS A 428 -32.62 -26.84 -4.59
CA LYS A 428 -32.31 -28.03 -5.41
C LYS A 428 -30.82 -28.35 -5.43
N SER A 429 -30.49 -29.63 -5.23
CA SER A 429 -29.15 -30.21 -5.36
C SER A 429 -29.19 -31.73 -5.30
N VAL A 430 -28.05 -32.38 -5.51
CA VAL A 430 -27.87 -33.82 -5.20
C VAL A 430 -28.00 -34.09 -3.70
N ILE A 431 -27.67 -33.11 -2.85
CA ILE A 431 -27.72 -33.25 -1.39
C ILE A 431 -29.10 -32.95 -0.78
N THR A 432 -30.04 -32.34 -1.51
CA THR A 432 -31.36 -31.97 -0.93
C THR A 432 -32.19 -33.19 -0.53
N LYS A 433 -31.99 -34.34 -1.18
CA LYS A 433 -32.65 -35.62 -0.83
C LYS A 433 -32.38 -36.12 0.60
N PHE A 434 -31.39 -35.54 1.28
CA PHE A 434 -31.03 -35.87 2.67
C PHE A 434 -31.63 -34.89 3.68
N PHE A 435 -32.43 -33.93 3.22
CA PHE A 435 -33.13 -32.95 4.04
C PHE A 435 -34.62 -33.07 3.78
N ASN A 436 -35.43 -32.95 4.83
CA ASN A 436 -36.88 -32.85 4.66
C ASN A 436 -37.29 -31.42 4.26
N GLU A 437 -38.55 -31.26 3.85
CA GLU A 437 -39.08 -29.98 3.38
C GLU A 437 -38.99 -28.86 4.44
N GLY A 438 -39.26 -29.19 5.71
CA GLY A 438 -39.14 -28.23 6.82
C GLY A 438 -37.71 -27.73 7.01
N GLN A 439 -36.72 -28.63 6.91
CA GLN A 439 -35.29 -28.29 6.99
C GLN A 439 -34.84 -27.42 5.81
N LEU A 440 -35.28 -27.74 4.59
CA LEU A 440 -34.96 -26.94 3.40
C LEU A 440 -35.57 -25.54 3.46
N ASN A 441 -36.81 -25.43 3.94
CA ASN A 441 -37.49 -24.14 4.12
C ASN A 441 -36.83 -23.30 5.22
N GLU A 442 -36.47 -23.91 6.35
CA GLU A 442 -35.75 -23.22 7.43
C GLU A 442 -34.35 -22.79 6.98
N LEU A 443 -33.64 -23.64 6.24
CA LEU A 443 -32.34 -23.30 5.66
C LEU A 443 -32.45 -22.11 4.71
N ALA A 444 -33.45 -22.11 3.80
CA ALA A 444 -33.68 -21.03 2.88
C ALA A 444 -34.01 -19.71 3.61
N ARG A 445 -34.89 -19.80 4.62
CA ARG A 445 -35.27 -18.66 5.47
C ARG A 445 -34.09 -18.09 6.23
N ARG A 446 -33.27 -18.93 6.87
CA ARG A 446 -32.13 -18.51 7.69
C ARG A 446 -31.00 -17.91 6.84
N CYS A 447 -30.81 -18.43 5.63
CA CYS A 447 -29.83 -17.89 4.68
C CYS A 447 -30.36 -16.67 3.91
N GLY A 448 -31.63 -16.28 4.08
CA GLY A 448 -32.24 -15.16 3.36
C GLY A 448 -32.20 -15.33 1.85
N THR A 449 -32.19 -16.57 1.34
CA THR A 449 -31.99 -16.85 -0.08
C THR A 449 -33.31 -16.74 -0.85
N GLN A 450 -33.21 -16.29 -2.10
CA GLN A 450 -34.31 -16.19 -3.06
C GLN A 450 -33.99 -16.92 -4.36
N ASN A 451 -35.01 -17.10 -5.21
CA ASN A 451 -34.82 -17.70 -6.54
C ASN A 451 -33.71 -16.98 -7.33
N GLY A 452 -32.76 -17.76 -7.86
CA GLY A 452 -31.57 -17.26 -8.56
C GLY A 452 -30.30 -17.25 -7.71
N ASP A 453 -30.37 -17.59 -6.43
CA ASP A 453 -29.20 -17.67 -5.54
C ASP A 453 -28.63 -19.09 -5.46
N ILE A 454 -27.43 -19.19 -4.89
CA ILE A 454 -26.81 -20.47 -4.52
C ILE A 454 -26.29 -20.41 -3.09
N LEU A 455 -26.43 -21.52 -2.36
CA LEU A 455 -25.85 -21.75 -1.05
C LEU A 455 -24.65 -22.67 -1.22
N PHE A 456 -23.49 -22.30 -0.68
CA PHE A 456 -22.33 -23.17 -0.55
C PHE A 456 -22.13 -23.59 0.91
N PHE A 457 -21.79 -24.84 1.16
CA PHE A 457 -21.64 -25.41 2.49
C PHE A 457 -20.17 -25.75 2.76
N GLY A 458 -19.66 -25.23 3.87
CA GLY A 458 -18.39 -25.66 4.47
C GLY A 458 -18.68 -26.48 5.72
N ALA A 459 -18.15 -27.70 5.77
CA ALA A 459 -18.31 -28.60 6.90
C ALA A 459 -16.96 -29.22 7.27
N GLY A 460 -16.49 -29.01 8.51
CA GLY A 460 -15.21 -29.54 8.98
C GLY A 460 -14.68 -28.83 10.22
N GLU A 461 -13.36 -28.84 10.38
CA GLU A 461 -12.65 -28.09 11.43
C GLU A 461 -12.90 -26.58 11.28
N GLU A 462 -13.05 -25.86 12.39
CA GLU A 462 -13.40 -24.43 12.40
C GLU A 462 -12.49 -23.57 11.51
N HIS A 463 -11.17 -23.69 11.69
CA HIS A 463 -10.19 -22.93 10.92
C HIS A 463 -10.26 -23.22 9.40
N VAL A 464 -10.56 -24.46 9.01
CA VAL A 464 -10.72 -24.87 7.60
C VAL A 464 -12.00 -24.26 7.02
N VAL A 465 -13.11 -24.33 7.76
CA VAL A 465 -14.40 -23.79 7.31
C VAL A 465 -14.33 -22.27 7.15
N HIS A 466 -13.78 -21.56 8.13
CA HIS A 466 -13.60 -20.12 8.06
C HIS A 466 -12.67 -19.71 6.91
N ALA A 467 -11.49 -20.33 6.81
CA ALA A 467 -10.53 -20.00 5.75
C ALA A 467 -11.10 -20.27 4.34
N SER A 468 -11.74 -21.43 4.13
CA SER A 468 -12.28 -21.81 2.82
C SER A 468 -13.48 -20.95 2.40
N LEU A 469 -14.48 -20.78 3.28
CA LEU A 469 -15.68 -19.99 2.94
C LEU A 469 -15.38 -18.49 2.90
N GLY A 470 -14.50 -17.98 3.76
CA GLY A 470 -14.07 -16.58 3.73
C GLY A 470 -13.32 -16.24 2.45
N ALA A 471 -12.44 -17.12 1.98
CA ALA A 471 -11.75 -16.95 0.71
C ALA A 471 -12.70 -17.09 -0.50
N LEU A 472 -13.60 -18.09 -0.46
CA LEU A 472 -14.63 -18.28 -1.50
C LEU A 472 -15.54 -17.06 -1.62
N ARG A 473 -15.93 -16.46 -0.49
CA ARG A 473 -16.71 -15.22 -0.44
C ARG A 473 -16.04 -14.10 -1.24
N VAL A 474 -14.76 -13.85 -0.98
CA VAL A 474 -13.99 -12.80 -1.69
C VAL A 474 -13.85 -13.12 -3.17
N LYS A 475 -13.54 -14.38 -3.50
CA LYS A 475 -13.42 -14.82 -4.89
C LYS A 475 -14.72 -14.59 -5.67
N LEU A 476 -15.85 -15.05 -5.14
CA LEU A 476 -17.15 -14.91 -5.79
C LEU A 476 -17.59 -13.45 -5.90
N ALA A 477 -17.31 -12.61 -4.91
CA ALA A 477 -17.62 -11.18 -5.01
C ALA A 477 -16.88 -10.50 -6.16
N ASN A 478 -15.63 -10.91 -6.44
CA ASN A 478 -14.88 -10.43 -7.60
C ASN A 478 -15.43 -11.01 -8.92
N ASP A 479 -15.58 -12.34 -8.99
CA ASP A 479 -16.03 -13.05 -10.20
C ASP A 479 -17.43 -12.61 -10.65
N LEU A 480 -18.31 -12.34 -9.68
CA LEU A 480 -19.69 -11.89 -9.89
C LEU A 480 -19.84 -10.36 -9.92
N LYS A 481 -18.74 -9.61 -9.81
CA LYS A 481 -18.70 -8.14 -9.83
C LYS A 481 -19.63 -7.49 -8.80
N MET A 482 -19.63 -8.02 -7.58
CA MET A 482 -20.49 -7.56 -6.48
C MET A 482 -19.87 -6.42 -5.67
N ILE A 483 -18.58 -6.14 -5.87
CA ILE A 483 -17.87 -5.07 -5.15
C ILE A 483 -18.22 -3.73 -5.80
N PRO A 484 -18.90 -2.81 -5.09
CA PRO A 484 -19.23 -1.50 -5.65
C PRO A 484 -17.97 -0.65 -5.85
N ASP A 485 -17.90 0.02 -7.01
CA ASP A 485 -16.84 0.97 -7.32
C ASP A 485 -16.91 2.19 -6.40
N ASN A 486 -15.75 2.77 -6.07
CA ASN A 486 -15.62 4.00 -5.29
C ASN A 486 -16.29 3.98 -3.89
N VAL A 487 -16.59 2.80 -3.35
CA VAL A 487 -17.08 2.64 -1.97
C VAL A 487 -15.95 2.21 -1.06
N TRP A 488 -15.79 2.95 0.04
CA TRP A 488 -14.81 2.67 1.09
C TRP A 488 -15.52 2.28 2.37
N LYS A 489 -15.10 1.16 2.97
CA LYS A 489 -15.61 0.68 4.25
C LYS A 489 -14.43 0.47 5.19
N PHE A 490 -14.44 1.16 6.30
CA PHE A 490 -13.44 1.07 7.36
C PHE A 490 -14.07 0.40 8.57
N VAL A 491 -13.32 -0.48 9.22
CA VAL A 491 -13.76 -1.17 10.43
C VAL A 491 -12.54 -1.44 11.29
N TRP A 492 -12.69 -1.29 12.59
CA TRP A 492 -11.75 -1.81 13.57
C TRP A 492 -12.12 -3.24 13.91
N ILE A 493 -11.15 -4.15 13.78
CA ILE A 493 -11.28 -5.47 14.40
C ILE A 493 -10.66 -5.39 15.78
N VAL A 494 -11.46 -5.72 16.79
CA VAL A 494 -11.12 -5.61 18.22
C VAL A 494 -11.32 -6.95 18.91
N ASP A 495 -10.96 -7.08 20.19
CA ASP A 495 -11.13 -8.32 20.96
C ASP A 495 -10.47 -9.55 20.30
N PHE A 496 -9.29 -9.36 19.71
CA PHE A 496 -8.47 -10.49 19.25
C PHE A 496 -8.17 -11.42 20.43
N PRO A 497 -8.06 -12.74 20.22
CA PRO A 497 -7.48 -13.61 21.23
C PRO A 497 -6.01 -13.23 21.46
N LEU A 498 -5.54 -13.30 22.69
CA LEU A 498 -4.15 -13.02 23.02
C LEU A 498 -3.20 -14.12 22.49
N PHE A 499 -3.70 -15.37 22.46
CA PHE A 499 -2.94 -16.54 22.03
C PHE A 499 -3.64 -17.36 20.96
N GLU A 500 -2.86 -17.89 20.03
CA GLU A 500 -3.25 -18.96 19.11
C GLU A 500 -2.77 -20.29 19.67
N ARG A 501 -3.59 -21.33 19.54
CA ARG A 501 -3.21 -22.69 19.91
C ARG A 501 -2.78 -23.47 18.68
N ASP A 502 -1.55 -23.98 18.69
CA ASP A 502 -1.08 -24.87 17.64
C ASP A 502 -1.92 -26.17 17.66
N PRO A 503 -2.58 -26.54 16.55
CA PRO A 503 -3.51 -27.65 16.52
C PRO A 503 -2.83 -29.03 16.67
N LYS A 504 -1.51 -29.12 16.46
CA LYS A 504 -0.74 -30.38 16.53
C LYS A 504 -0.07 -30.57 17.89
N THR A 505 0.57 -29.52 18.40
CA THR A 505 1.37 -29.54 19.63
C THR A 505 0.57 -29.07 20.84
N GLY A 506 -0.52 -28.32 20.61
CA GLY A 506 -1.33 -27.72 21.66
C GLY A 506 -0.67 -26.53 22.36
N GLN A 507 0.52 -26.10 21.91
CA GLN A 507 1.26 -24.97 22.47
C GLN A 507 0.58 -23.65 22.10
N LEU A 508 0.68 -22.67 23.00
CA LEU A 508 0.16 -21.33 22.80
C LEU A 508 1.26 -20.42 22.23
N TYR A 509 0.90 -19.65 21.20
CA TYR A 509 1.73 -18.65 20.56
C TYR A 509 1.02 -17.29 20.60
N SER A 510 1.74 -16.19 20.73
CA SER A 510 1.12 -14.86 20.70
C SER A 510 0.49 -14.59 19.33
N MET A 511 -0.77 -14.14 19.30
CA MET A 511 -1.48 -13.80 18.05
C MET A 511 -0.88 -12.57 17.33
N HIS A 512 -0.37 -11.62 18.11
CA HIS A 512 0.26 -10.40 17.57
C HIS A 512 1.75 -10.37 17.91
N HIS A 513 2.08 -10.01 19.15
CA HIS A 513 3.44 -10.04 19.68
C HIS A 513 3.42 -10.26 21.19
N PRO A 514 4.51 -10.73 21.81
CA PRO A 514 4.54 -11.05 23.24
C PRO A 514 4.28 -9.86 24.19
N PHE A 515 4.41 -8.62 23.71
CA PHE A 515 4.20 -7.42 24.52
C PHE A 515 2.76 -6.90 24.56
N THR A 516 1.79 -7.62 23.97
CA THR A 516 0.38 -7.21 23.98
C THR A 516 -0.19 -7.45 25.37
N ALA A 517 -0.81 -6.43 25.97
CA ALA A 517 -1.50 -6.59 27.24
C ALA A 517 -2.80 -7.38 27.04
N PRO A 518 -3.19 -8.25 27.98
CA PRO A 518 -4.53 -8.86 27.97
C PRO A 518 -5.60 -7.79 28.16
N HIS A 519 -6.81 -8.10 27.74
CA HIS A 519 -7.99 -7.35 28.13
C HIS A 519 -8.08 -7.32 29.68
N PRO A 520 -8.39 -6.17 30.31
CA PRO A 520 -8.38 -6.04 31.77
C PRO A 520 -9.27 -7.06 32.50
N GLU A 521 -10.38 -7.45 31.89
CA GLU A 521 -11.30 -8.46 32.42
C GLU A 521 -10.75 -9.89 32.37
N ASP A 522 -9.75 -10.16 31.54
CA ASP A 522 -9.18 -11.49 31.34
C ASP A 522 -7.79 -11.61 32.00
N ALA A 523 -7.24 -10.50 32.49
CA ALA A 523 -5.90 -10.41 33.07
C ALA A 523 -5.68 -11.39 34.24
N HIS A 524 -6.71 -11.63 35.06
CA HIS A 524 -6.65 -12.57 36.19
C HIS A 524 -6.38 -14.02 35.75
N ILE A 525 -6.60 -14.37 34.48
CA ILE A 525 -6.33 -15.71 33.94
C ILE A 525 -4.81 -15.93 33.80
N LEU A 526 -4.04 -14.88 33.49
CA LEU A 526 -2.57 -14.96 33.38
C LEU A 526 -1.88 -15.11 34.73
N GLU A 527 -2.48 -14.59 35.80
CA GLU A 527 -1.90 -14.60 37.15
C GLU A 527 -1.99 -15.96 37.85
N ASP A 528 -2.87 -16.86 37.37
CA ASP A 528 -3.03 -18.22 37.88
C ASP A 528 -2.61 -19.26 36.84
N ALA A 529 -1.48 -19.92 37.08
CA ALA A 529 -0.92 -20.93 36.18
C ALA A 529 -1.89 -22.11 35.90
N THR A 530 -2.71 -22.50 36.88
CA THR A 530 -3.67 -23.61 36.72
C THR A 530 -4.84 -23.17 35.85
N ARG A 531 -5.31 -21.94 36.07
CA ARG A 531 -6.37 -21.34 35.27
C ARG A 531 -5.91 -21.07 33.84
N PHE A 532 -4.71 -20.52 33.67
CA PHE A 532 -4.08 -20.30 32.36
C PHE A 532 -4.00 -21.58 31.52
N GLN A 533 -3.62 -22.71 32.12
CA GLN A 533 -3.58 -23.98 31.38
C GLN A 533 -4.95 -24.42 30.83
N LYS A 534 -6.04 -24.03 31.47
CA LYS A 534 -7.42 -24.39 31.06
C LYS A 534 -8.03 -23.34 30.15
N GLU A 535 -7.88 -22.07 30.49
CA GLU A 535 -8.60 -20.92 29.94
C GLU A 535 -7.69 -19.97 29.15
N GLY A 536 -6.38 -20.23 29.04
CA GLY A 536 -5.44 -19.32 28.38
C GLY A 536 -5.79 -19.01 26.93
N HIS A 537 -6.48 -19.93 26.24
CA HIS A 537 -6.97 -19.76 24.88
C HIS A 537 -8.20 -18.84 24.76
N THR A 538 -8.82 -18.45 25.87
CA THR A 538 -9.99 -17.55 25.89
C THR A 538 -9.63 -16.12 26.25
N ILE A 539 -8.36 -15.85 26.59
CA ILE A 539 -7.88 -14.50 26.91
C ILE A 539 -7.92 -13.66 25.64
N ARG A 540 -8.54 -12.49 25.74
CA ARG A 540 -8.45 -11.45 24.71
C ARG A 540 -7.20 -10.61 24.92
#